data_AF-A0A9P6G4T0-F1
#
_entry.id   AF-A0A9P6G4T0-F1
#
_cell.length_a   1.000
_cell.length_b   1.000
_cell.length_c   1.000
_cell.angle_alpha   90.00
_cell.angle_beta   90.00
_cell.angle_gamma   90.00
#
_symmetry.space_group_name_H-M   'P 1'
#
loop_
_entity.id
_entity.type
_entity.pdbx_description
1 polymer ?
#
loop_
_entity_poly.entity_id
_entity_poly.type
_entity_poly.pdbx_seq_one_letter_code
_entity_poly.pdbx_strand_id
1 'polypeptide(L)'
;MSVVNVGGESRAKKLSQTVHHITIQKQLPQEENQGLQEALAIKKRRAIKRRPLPLNRSDSYHGGAVFWSPRSAQRARDRQQQKDHDKAEFRRQKADQAEARRANQQLKARLLYERRVARLAATEARKRQRADKALRRRLNQQARRVQKQHQQSIKIARSAPKRPSTPRKQVIRPVQTLSGAVDPGEGASSASTPSTRRGRQAKTPSKYR
;
A
#
# COMPACT_ATOMS: atom_id res chain seq x y z
N MET A 1 54.54 -50.93 -41.99
CA MET A 1 54.83 -49.51 -41.75
C MET A 1 53.76 -48.95 -40.81
N SER A 2 54.11 -48.66 -39.55
CA SER A 2 53.22 -48.03 -38.58
C SER A 2 53.75 -46.64 -38.26
N VAL A 3 53.11 -45.61 -38.82
CA VAL A 3 53.43 -44.20 -38.56
C VAL A 3 53.00 -43.90 -37.13
N VAL A 4 53.97 -43.83 -36.21
CA VAL A 4 53.73 -43.57 -34.79
C VAL A 4 53.31 -42.12 -34.62
N ASN A 5 52.12 -41.92 -34.05
CA ASN A 5 51.43 -40.64 -33.94
C ASN A 5 51.95 -39.83 -32.73
N VAL A 6 53.26 -39.53 -32.71
CA VAL A 6 53.99 -38.93 -31.57
C VAL A 6 53.44 -37.55 -31.15
N GLY A 7 52.90 -36.78 -32.10
CA GLY A 7 52.27 -35.49 -31.83
C GLY A 7 50.95 -35.59 -31.07
N GLY A 8 50.21 -36.70 -31.24
CA GLY A 8 48.95 -36.97 -30.54
C GLY A 8 49.18 -37.28 -29.06
N GLU A 9 50.21 -38.07 -28.74
CA GLU A 9 50.54 -38.46 -27.36
C GLU A 9 50.97 -37.27 -26.49
N SER A 10 51.75 -36.32 -27.04
CA SER A 10 52.16 -35.13 -26.31
C SER A 10 50.98 -34.20 -25.98
N ARG A 11 50.05 -34.03 -26.93
CA ARG A 11 48.81 -33.27 -26.71
C ARG A 11 47.88 -33.97 -25.70
N ALA A 12 47.78 -35.29 -25.78
CA ALA A 12 47.02 -36.09 -24.82
C ALA A 12 47.60 -36.01 -23.40
N LYS A 13 48.93 -36.04 -23.24
CA LYS A 13 49.60 -35.84 -21.94
C LYS A 13 49.33 -34.45 -21.36
N LYS A 14 49.42 -33.40 -22.18
CA LYS A 14 49.07 -32.03 -21.76
C LYS A 14 47.61 -31.93 -21.33
N LEU A 15 46.69 -32.54 -22.08
CA LEU A 15 45.27 -32.58 -21.74
C LEU A 15 45.04 -33.34 -20.43
N SER A 16 45.70 -34.49 -20.23
CA SER A 16 45.60 -35.25 -18.98
C SER A 16 46.09 -34.43 -17.78
N GLN A 17 47.18 -33.67 -17.94
CA GLN A 17 47.71 -32.81 -16.89
C GLN A 17 46.77 -31.64 -16.58
N THR A 18 46.19 -30.99 -17.58
CA THR A 18 45.23 -29.89 -17.35
C THR A 18 43.94 -30.39 -16.72
N VAL A 19 43.41 -31.55 -17.15
CA VAL A 19 42.24 -32.17 -16.54
C VAL A 19 42.52 -32.55 -15.09
N HIS A 20 43.67 -33.15 -14.80
CA HIS A 20 44.07 -33.48 -13.44
C HIS A 20 44.19 -32.22 -12.56
N HIS A 21 44.84 -31.17 -13.08
CA HIS A 21 44.97 -29.89 -12.39
C HIS A 21 43.61 -29.26 -12.06
N ILE A 22 42.68 -29.22 -13.03
CA ILE A 22 41.31 -28.70 -12.84
C ILE A 22 40.55 -29.54 -11.81
N THR A 23 40.74 -30.87 -11.83
CA THR A 23 40.10 -31.78 -10.89
C THR A 23 40.57 -31.50 -9.47
N ILE A 24 41.88 -31.38 -9.24
CA ILE A 24 42.45 -31.01 -7.94
C ILE A 24 41.98 -29.62 -7.51
N GLN A 25 42.00 -28.62 -8.40
CA GLN A 25 41.52 -27.27 -8.10
C GLN A 25 40.06 -27.22 -7.69
N LYS A 26 39.24 -28.16 -8.16
CA LYS A 26 37.83 -28.27 -7.77
C LYS A 26 37.65 -29.05 -6.47
N GLN A 27 38.40 -30.14 -6.28
CA GLN A 27 38.29 -30.99 -5.10
C GLN A 27 38.81 -30.30 -3.83
N LEU A 28 39.94 -29.59 -3.92
CA LEU A 28 40.57 -28.99 -2.75
C LEU A 28 39.65 -28.00 -2.00
N PRO A 29 38.96 -27.04 -2.66
CA PRO A 29 38.00 -26.19 -1.98
C PRO A 29 36.76 -26.92 -1.48
N GLN A 30 36.36 -28.03 -2.13
CA GLN A 30 35.21 -28.82 -1.68
C GLN A 30 35.52 -29.52 -0.34
N GLU A 31 36.68 -30.17 -0.26
CA GLU A 31 37.16 -30.81 0.95
C GLU A 31 37.41 -29.80 2.07
N GLU A 32 37.99 -28.63 1.74
CA GLU A 32 38.18 -27.54 2.71
C GLU A 32 36.84 -27.03 3.26
N ASN A 33 35.87 -26.76 2.39
CA ASN A 33 34.54 -26.34 2.82
C ASN A 33 33.85 -27.40 3.69
N GLN A 34 34.00 -28.68 3.34
CA GLN A 34 33.48 -29.77 4.16
C GLN A 34 34.14 -29.79 5.54
N GLY A 35 35.48 -29.72 5.61
CA GLY A 35 36.23 -29.64 6.86
C GLY A 35 35.85 -28.42 7.71
N LEU A 36 35.63 -27.26 7.10
CA LEU A 36 35.15 -26.06 7.79
C LEU A 36 33.73 -26.24 8.35
N GLN A 37 32.82 -26.86 7.61
CA GLN A 37 31.48 -27.17 8.08
C GLN A 37 31.52 -28.15 9.27
N GLU A 38 32.37 -29.17 9.22
CA GLU A 38 32.57 -30.12 10.30
C GLU A 38 33.17 -29.45 11.55
N ALA A 39 34.23 -28.66 11.38
CA ALA A 39 34.86 -27.90 12.45
C ALA A 39 33.85 -26.94 13.12
N LEU A 40 33.02 -26.29 12.31
CA LEU A 40 31.95 -25.41 12.78
C LEU A 40 30.87 -26.19 13.53
N ALA A 41 30.49 -27.37 13.06
CA ALA A 41 29.55 -28.25 13.76
C ALA A 41 30.12 -28.72 15.11
N ILE A 42 31.39 -29.12 15.16
CA ILE A 42 32.10 -29.49 16.40
C ILE A 42 32.14 -28.30 17.35
N LYS A 43 32.51 -27.11 16.87
CA LYS A 43 32.53 -25.88 17.68
C LYS A 43 31.17 -25.55 18.24
N LYS A 44 30.10 -25.65 17.44
CA LYS A 44 28.72 -25.48 17.91
C LYS A 44 28.37 -26.50 18.99
N ARG A 45 28.68 -27.78 18.78
CA ARG A 45 28.46 -28.85 19.79
C ARG A 45 29.20 -28.57 21.09
N ARG A 46 30.45 -28.11 21.03
CA ARG A 46 31.26 -27.72 22.21
C ARG A 46 30.71 -26.47 22.89
N ALA A 47 30.19 -25.51 22.14
CA ALA A 47 29.59 -24.28 22.66
C ALA A 47 28.23 -24.53 23.34
N ILE A 48 27.55 -25.64 23.03
CA ILE A 48 26.34 -26.05 23.75
C ILE A 48 26.74 -26.43 25.18
N LYS A 49 26.68 -25.45 26.09
CA LYS A 49 26.70 -25.70 27.53
C LYS A 49 25.45 -26.52 27.85
N ARG A 50 25.64 -27.79 28.22
CA ARG A 50 24.53 -28.62 28.68
C ARG A 50 23.95 -27.98 29.93
N ARG A 51 22.66 -27.60 29.88
CA ARG A 51 21.97 -27.10 31.07
C ARG A 51 21.89 -28.26 32.07
N PRO A 52 22.29 -28.05 33.33
CA PRO A 52 22.17 -29.09 34.34
C PRO A 52 20.69 -29.44 34.51
N LEU A 53 20.42 -30.73 34.66
CA LEU A 53 19.07 -31.22 34.90
C LEU A 53 18.59 -30.67 36.25
N PRO A 54 17.41 -30.01 36.32
CA PRO A 54 16.93 -29.41 37.55
C PRO A 54 16.40 -30.50 38.50
N LEU A 55 17.30 -31.10 39.27
CA LEU A 55 16.99 -32.04 40.34
C LEU A 55 16.53 -31.26 41.58
N ASN A 56 15.43 -31.70 42.20
CA ASN A 56 14.92 -31.07 43.42
C ASN A 56 15.79 -31.43 44.61
N ARG A 57 16.46 -30.45 45.22
CA ARG A 57 17.12 -30.64 46.52
C ARG A 57 16.06 -30.77 47.61
N SER A 58 16.29 -31.64 48.59
CA SER A 58 15.51 -31.69 49.83
C SER A 58 15.91 -30.52 50.74
N ASP A 59 14.95 -29.94 51.46
CA ASP A 59 15.19 -28.78 52.33
C ASP A 59 16.15 -29.08 53.50
N SER A 60 16.33 -30.34 53.89
CA SER A 60 17.20 -30.78 55.00
C SER A 60 18.64 -31.15 54.58
N TYR A 61 19.22 -30.47 53.60
CA TYR A 61 20.55 -30.84 53.08
C TYR A 61 21.69 -30.24 53.91
N HIS A 62 22.57 -31.08 54.46
CA HIS A 62 23.63 -30.70 55.41
C HIS A 62 25.06 -30.70 54.83
N GLY A 63 25.20 -30.50 53.51
CA GLY A 63 26.52 -30.36 52.86
C GLY A 63 27.25 -31.70 52.70
N GLY A 64 27.09 -32.33 51.52
CA GLY A 64 27.74 -33.61 51.16
C GLY A 64 27.32 -34.10 49.76
N ALA A 65 28.01 -35.07 49.16
CA ALA A 65 27.60 -35.56 47.84
C ALA A 65 26.17 -36.16 47.87
N VAL A 66 25.26 -35.66 47.02
CA VAL A 66 23.89 -36.20 46.90
C VAL A 66 23.86 -37.23 45.77
N PHE A 67 23.63 -38.49 46.14
CA PHE A 67 23.37 -39.55 45.17
C PHE A 67 21.91 -39.52 44.73
N TRP A 68 21.69 -39.37 43.43
CA TRP A 68 20.36 -39.35 42.84
C TRP A 68 19.99 -40.73 42.33
N SER A 69 18.82 -41.24 42.73
CA SER A 69 18.28 -42.46 42.14
C SER A 69 17.96 -42.25 40.66
N PRO A 70 18.07 -43.29 39.81
CA PRO A 70 17.67 -43.20 38.40
C PRO A 70 16.25 -42.65 38.19
N ARG A 71 15.32 -43.01 39.10
CA ARG A 71 13.94 -42.53 39.09
C ARG A 71 13.83 -41.02 39.30
N SER A 72 14.67 -40.43 40.16
CA SER A 72 14.69 -38.99 40.41
C SER A 72 15.21 -38.21 39.20
N ALA A 73 16.21 -38.75 38.50
CA ALA A 73 16.71 -38.19 37.24
C ALA A 73 15.63 -38.24 36.14
N GLN A 74 14.89 -39.35 36.04
CA GLN A 74 13.80 -39.44 35.08
C GLN A 74 12.70 -38.40 35.35
N ARG A 75 12.25 -38.27 36.61
CA ARG A 75 11.26 -37.25 36.99
C ARG A 75 11.69 -35.82 36.64
N ALA A 76 12.97 -35.49 36.81
CA ALA A 76 13.47 -34.17 36.46
C ALA A 76 13.50 -33.95 34.94
N ARG A 77 13.76 -35.00 34.14
CA ARG A 77 13.65 -34.95 32.67
C ARG A 77 12.21 -34.74 32.23
N ASP A 78 11.27 -35.53 32.77
CA ASP A 78 9.85 -35.45 32.44
C ASP A 78 9.32 -34.03 32.73
N ARG A 79 9.67 -33.46 33.89
CA ARG A 79 9.31 -32.09 34.25
C ARG A 79 9.91 -31.06 33.30
N GLN A 80 11.15 -31.24 32.88
CA GLN A 80 11.78 -30.32 31.93
C GLN A 80 11.09 -30.40 30.56
N GLN A 81 10.77 -31.60 30.08
CA GLN A 81 10.01 -31.79 28.85
C GLN A 81 8.64 -31.12 28.94
N GLN A 82 7.91 -31.30 30.06
CA GLN A 82 6.63 -30.62 30.30
C GLN A 82 6.79 -29.10 30.19
N LYS A 83 7.76 -28.51 30.91
CA LYS A 83 8.01 -27.07 30.88
C LYS A 83 8.37 -26.56 29.48
N ASP A 84 9.15 -27.32 28.73
CA ASP A 84 9.54 -26.94 27.38
C ASP A 84 8.37 -27.06 26.40
N HIS A 85 7.51 -28.06 26.58
CA HIS A 85 6.24 -28.21 25.86
C HIS A 85 5.30 -27.04 26.16
N ASP A 86 5.06 -26.73 27.43
CA ASP A 86 4.19 -25.62 27.85
C ASP A 86 4.69 -24.27 27.30
N LYS A 87 6.01 -24.04 27.30
CA LYS A 87 6.63 -22.85 26.69
C LYS A 87 6.44 -22.82 25.19
N ALA A 88 6.54 -23.97 24.51
CA ALA A 88 6.33 -24.06 23.07
C ALA A 88 4.87 -23.75 22.72
N GLU A 89 3.91 -24.33 23.45
CA GLU A 89 2.48 -24.05 23.29
C GLU A 89 2.15 -22.58 23.56
N PHE A 90 2.69 -22.00 24.63
CA PHE A 90 2.52 -20.57 24.91
C PHE A 90 3.09 -19.66 23.80
N ARG A 91 4.23 -20.04 23.21
CA ARG A 91 4.81 -19.33 22.06
C ARG A 91 3.93 -19.44 20.82
N ARG A 92 3.38 -20.63 20.55
CA ARG A 92 2.42 -20.88 19.46
C ARG A 92 1.18 -20.00 19.62
N GLN A 93 0.54 -20.05 20.78
CA GLN A 93 -0.62 -19.21 21.09
C GLN A 93 -0.34 -17.71 20.91
N LYS A 94 0.84 -17.23 21.31
CA LYS A 94 1.24 -15.83 21.09
C LYS A 94 1.42 -15.50 19.61
N ALA A 95 1.98 -16.42 18.81
CA ALA A 95 2.11 -16.25 17.38
C ALA A 95 0.73 -16.19 16.71
N ASP A 96 -0.16 -17.12 17.04
CA ASP A 96 -1.52 -17.18 16.50
C ASP A 96 -2.30 -15.90 16.84
N GLN A 97 -2.19 -15.41 18.09
CA GLN A 97 -2.79 -14.15 18.50
C GLN A 97 -2.21 -12.95 17.73
N ALA A 98 -0.91 -12.94 17.46
CA ALA A 98 -0.28 -11.88 16.68
C ALA A 98 -0.76 -11.90 15.22
N GLU A 99 -0.92 -13.08 14.63
CA GLU A 99 -1.47 -13.26 13.28
C GLU A 99 -2.92 -12.81 13.20
N ALA A 100 -3.77 -13.22 14.15
CA ALA A 100 -5.16 -12.78 14.23
C ALA A 100 -5.25 -11.24 14.36
N ARG A 101 -4.38 -10.61 15.16
CA ARG A 101 -4.31 -9.15 15.27
C ARG A 101 -3.94 -8.49 13.94
N ARG A 102 -2.95 -9.03 13.22
CA ARG A 102 -2.54 -8.51 11.89
C ARG A 102 -3.68 -8.63 10.88
N ALA A 103 -4.35 -9.78 10.82
CA ALA A 103 -5.49 -10.00 9.93
C ALA A 103 -6.63 -9.02 10.23
N ASN A 104 -6.97 -8.83 11.51
CA ASN A 104 -7.99 -7.86 11.94
C ASN A 104 -7.63 -6.42 11.60
N GLN A 105 -6.36 -6.04 11.74
CA GLN A 105 -5.89 -4.71 11.35
C GLN A 105 -6.03 -4.49 9.83
N GLN A 106 -5.66 -5.48 9.02
CA GLN A 106 -5.80 -5.42 7.58
C GLN A 106 -7.27 -5.32 7.15
N LEU A 107 -8.15 -6.13 7.73
CA LEU A 107 -9.58 -6.09 7.46
C LEU A 107 -10.17 -4.73 7.84
N LYS A 108 -9.81 -4.20 9.02
CA LYS A 108 -10.24 -2.85 9.44
C LYS A 108 -9.75 -1.75 8.49
N ALA A 109 -8.51 -1.85 8.02
CA ALA A 109 -7.95 -0.90 7.06
C ALA A 109 -8.72 -0.93 5.72
N ARG A 110 -9.05 -2.12 5.22
CA ARG A 110 -9.87 -2.31 4.00
C ARG A 110 -11.25 -1.69 4.16
N LEU A 111 -11.96 -2.02 5.24
CA LEU A 111 -13.29 -1.45 5.53
C LEU A 111 -13.26 0.08 5.63
N LEU A 112 -12.22 0.65 6.25
CA LEU A 112 -12.06 2.10 6.35
C LEU A 112 -11.81 2.74 4.99
N TYR A 113 -11.01 2.10 4.12
CA TYR A 113 -10.77 2.56 2.76
C TYR A 113 -12.06 2.53 1.94
N GLU A 114 -12.77 1.40 1.92
CA GLU A 114 -14.07 1.26 1.24
C GLU A 114 -15.07 2.31 1.72
N ARG A 115 -15.15 2.55 3.04
CA ARG A 115 -16.01 3.59 3.60
C ARG A 115 -15.63 4.99 3.11
N ARG A 116 -14.34 5.29 2.93
CA ARG A 116 -13.88 6.58 2.38
C ARG A 116 -14.27 6.70 0.91
N VAL A 117 -14.03 5.66 0.11
CA VAL A 117 -14.40 5.62 -1.32
C VAL A 117 -15.91 5.82 -1.48
N ALA A 118 -16.73 5.09 -0.71
CA ALA A 118 -18.19 5.22 -0.74
C ALA A 118 -18.65 6.65 -0.39
N ARG A 119 -18.01 7.31 0.57
CA ARG A 119 -18.32 8.71 0.91
C ARG A 119 -17.96 9.69 -0.21
N LEU A 120 -16.83 9.50 -0.87
CA LEU A 120 -16.42 10.32 -2.00
C LEU A 120 -17.41 10.14 -3.16
N ALA A 121 -17.70 8.90 -3.54
CA ALA A 121 -18.67 8.56 -4.57
C ALA A 121 -20.07 9.15 -4.27
N ALA A 122 -20.55 9.03 -3.03
CA ALA A 122 -21.83 9.63 -2.62
C ALA A 122 -21.82 11.17 -2.72
N THR A 123 -20.69 11.80 -2.41
CA THR A 123 -20.54 13.26 -2.53
C THR A 123 -20.57 13.70 -3.99
N GLU A 124 -19.87 12.98 -4.86
CA GLU A 124 -19.89 13.23 -6.30
C GLU A 124 -21.26 12.99 -6.91
N ALA A 125 -21.93 11.89 -6.56
CA ALA A 125 -23.28 11.59 -7.01
C ALA A 125 -24.27 12.71 -6.61
N ARG A 126 -24.17 13.22 -5.36
CA ARG A 126 -24.98 14.37 -4.91
C ARG A 126 -24.69 15.64 -5.71
N LYS A 127 -23.44 15.90 -6.08
CA LYS A 127 -23.08 17.04 -6.94
C LYS A 127 -23.66 16.90 -8.34
N ARG A 128 -23.55 15.72 -8.97
CA ARG A 128 -24.12 15.40 -10.28
C ARG A 128 -25.64 15.57 -10.27
N GLN A 129 -26.33 14.94 -9.31
CA GLN A 129 -27.79 15.08 -9.16
C GLN A 129 -28.23 16.54 -8.98
N ARG A 130 -27.48 17.35 -8.22
CA ARG A 130 -27.76 18.78 -8.07
C ARG A 130 -27.58 19.54 -9.37
N ALA A 131 -26.52 19.24 -10.13
CA ALA A 131 -26.27 19.82 -11.44
C ALA A 131 -27.37 19.43 -12.44
N ASP A 132 -27.73 18.16 -12.54
CA ASP A 132 -28.79 17.66 -13.42
C ASP A 132 -30.15 18.28 -13.08
N LYS A 133 -30.46 18.38 -11.79
CA LYS A 133 -31.68 19.05 -11.32
C LYS A 133 -31.67 20.54 -11.67
N ALA A 134 -30.52 21.21 -11.58
CA ALA A 134 -30.38 22.61 -11.99
C ALA A 134 -30.53 22.78 -13.50
N LEU A 135 -29.94 21.89 -14.31
CA LEU A 135 -30.10 21.87 -15.76
C LEU A 135 -31.57 21.65 -16.15
N ARG A 136 -32.23 20.64 -15.57
CA ARG A 136 -33.65 20.38 -15.81
C ARG A 136 -34.53 21.56 -15.45
N ARG A 137 -34.23 22.27 -14.35
CA ARG A 137 -34.92 23.50 -13.97
C ARG A 137 -34.72 24.61 -15.01
N ARG A 138 -33.50 24.81 -15.51
CA ARG A 138 -33.21 25.80 -16.56
C ARG A 138 -33.94 25.47 -17.87
N LEU A 139 -33.91 24.23 -18.32
CA LEU A 139 -34.63 23.78 -19.52
C LEU A 139 -36.14 24.02 -19.38
N ASN A 140 -36.73 23.65 -18.23
CA ASN A 140 -38.14 23.90 -17.97
C ASN A 140 -38.48 25.40 -17.95
N GLN A 141 -37.60 26.24 -17.40
CA GLN A 141 -37.78 27.70 -17.42
C GLN A 141 -37.72 28.26 -18.85
N GLN A 142 -36.77 27.79 -19.67
CA GLN A 142 -36.66 28.18 -21.07
C GLN A 142 -37.91 27.76 -21.85
N ALA A 143 -38.36 26.51 -21.72
CA ALA A 143 -39.58 26.03 -22.36
C ALA A 143 -40.81 26.87 -21.99
N ARG A 144 -40.95 27.22 -20.70
CA ARG A 144 -42.03 28.12 -20.23
C ARG A 144 -41.92 29.52 -20.83
N ARG A 145 -40.71 30.08 -20.95
CA ARG A 145 -40.50 31.40 -21.56
C ARG A 145 -40.87 31.39 -23.04
N VAL A 146 -40.43 30.37 -23.79
CA VAL A 146 -40.76 30.19 -25.22
C VAL A 146 -42.27 30.03 -25.42
N GLN A 147 -42.93 29.19 -24.60
CA GLN A 147 -44.39 29.04 -24.64
C GLN A 147 -45.12 30.35 -24.38
N LYS A 148 -44.69 31.14 -23.38
CA LYS A 148 -45.29 32.46 -23.11
C LYS A 148 -45.10 33.42 -24.28
N GLN A 149 -43.91 33.48 -24.87
CA GLN A 149 -43.64 34.31 -26.06
C GLN A 149 -44.51 33.90 -27.24
N HIS A 150 -44.68 32.59 -27.48
CA HIS A 150 -45.55 32.09 -28.54
C HIS A 150 -47.03 32.43 -28.30
N GLN A 151 -47.52 32.30 -27.06
CA GLN A 151 -48.88 32.72 -26.73
C GLN A 151 -49.08 34.23 -26.90
N GLN A 152 -48.09 35.04 -26.51
CA GLN A 152 -48.11 36.49 -26.71
C GLN A 152 -48.13 36.84 -28.20
N SER A 153 -47.31 36.20 -29.04
CA SER A 153 -47.30 36.47 -30.48
C SER A 153 -48.62 36.08 -31.16
N ILE A 154 -49.24 34.96 -30.78
CA ILE A 154 -50.59 34.58 -31.24
C ILE A 154 -51.62 35.63 -30.83
N LYS A 155 -51.58 36.10 -29.57
CA LYS A 155 -52.50 37.14 -29.09
C LYS A 155 -52.36 38.42 -29.90
N ILE A 156 -51.13 38.90 -30.10
CA ILE A 156 -50.84 40.10 -30.91
C ILE A 156 -51.33 39.91 -32.35
N ALA A 157 -51.05 38.76 -32.97
CA ALA A 157 -51.49 38.46 -34.33
C ALA A 157 -53.02 38.42 -34.47
N ARG A 158 -53.73 37.91 -33.45
CA ARG A 158 -55.20 37.89 -33.42
C ARG A 158 -55.82 39.27 -33.19
N SER A 159 -55.15 40.15 -32.45
CA SER A 159 -55.60 41.53 -32.20
C SER A 159 -55.12 42.55 -33.26
N ALA A 160 -54.27 42.13 -34.20
CA ALA A 160 -53.75 43.01 -35.23
C ALA A 160 -54.81 43.26 -36.32
N PRO A 161 -55.05 44.51 -36.74
CA PRO A 161 -55.98 44.81 -37.83
C PRO A 161 -55.45 44.20 -39.14
N LYS A 162 -56.32 43.53 -39.90
CA LYS A 162 -55.99 42.93 -41.20
C LYS A 162 -55.51 44.03 -42.17
N ARG A 163 -54.21 44.13 -42.40
CA ARG A 163 -53.64 44.98 -43.46
C ARG A 163 -53.50 44.19 -44.76
N PRO A 164 -53.79 44.78 -45.93
CA PRO A 164 -53.64 44.11 -47.22
C PRO A 164 -52.15 43.81 -47.51
N SER A 165 -51.87 42.60 -48.00
CA SER A 165 -50.52 42.13 -48.29
C SER A 165 -49.99 42.77 -49.58
N THR A 166 -48.99 43.64 -49.47
CA THR A 166 -48.16 44.05 -50.61
C THR A 166 -46.74 43.47 -50.46
N PRO A 167 -46.10 42.98 -51.54
CA PRO A 167 -44.82 42.30 -51.45
C PRO A 167 -43.70 43.32 -51.18
N ARG A 168 -43.03 43.17 -50.04
CA ARG A 168 -41.92 44.06 -49.63
C ARG A 168 -40.58 43.48 -50.08
N LYS A 169 -39.90 44.19 -50.98
CA LYS A 169 -38.52 43.90 -51.43
C LYS A 169 -37.56 44.00 -50.23
N GLN A 170 -36.72 42.98 -50.05
CA GLN A 170 -35.72 42.94 -48.98
C GLN A 170 -34.48 43.75 -49.40
N VAL A 171 -34.11 44.74 -48.60
CA VAL A 171 -32.82 45.43 -48.70
C VAL A 171 -31.90 44.84 -47.64
N ILE A 172 -30.89 44.12 -48.10
CA ILE A 172 -29.80 43.59 -47.28
C ILE A 172 -28.94 44.77 -46.84
N ARG A 173 -28.74 44.96 -45.52
CA ARG A 173 -27.71 45.83 -44.98
C ARG A 173 -26.65 44.98 -44.28
N PRO A 174 -25.35 45.25 -44.51
CA PRO A 174 -24.26 44.42 -44.03
C PRO A 174 -24.06 44.58 -42.52
N VAL A 175 -23.68 43.45 -41.91
CA VAL A 175 -23.25 43.31 -40.51
C VAL A 175 -21.82 43.83 -40.39
N GLN A 176 -21.57 44.74 -39.44
CA GLN A 176 -20.24 44.99 -38.90
C GLN A 176 -20.15 44.39 -37.50
N THR A 177 -19.19 43.48 -37.34
CA THR A 177 -18.75 42.86 -36.09
C THR A 177 -17.35 43.33 -35.74
N LEU A 178 -17.00 43.18 -34.46
CA LEU A 178 -15.66 43.25 -33.84
C LEU A 178 -15.18 44.70 -33.58
N SER A 179 -14.44 45.05 -32.52
CA SER A 179 -13.90 44.41 -31.31
C SER A 179 -13.42 45.61 -30.46
N GLY A 180 -13.72 45.73 -29.17
CA GLY A 180 -12.88 45.20 -28.09
C GLY A 180 -11.77 46.18 -27.70
N ALA A 181 -11.82 46.73 -26.47
CA ALA A 181 -10.68 47.11 -25.62
C ALA A 181 -11.17 47.99 -24.43
N VAL A 182 -11.37 47.38 -23.27
CA VAL A 182 -11.24 48.10 -21.99
C VAL A 182 -10.63 47.12 -20.99
N ASP A 183 -9.38 47.39 -20.61
CA ASP A 183 -8.77 46.99 -19.34
C ASP A 183 -7.43 47.77 -19.19
N PRO A 184 -6.85 47.94 -17.99
CA PRO A 184 -7.41 47.73 -16.65
C PRO A 184 -7.20 48.94 -15.71
N GLY A 185 -8.13 49.16 -14.78
CA GLY A 185 -7.91 50.02 -13.63
C GLY A 185 -7.37 49.21 -12.45
N GLU A 186 -6.15 49.51 -12.03
CA GLU A 186 -5.54 49.03 -10.79
C GLU A 186 -6.45 49.30 -9.58
N GLY A 187 -6.68 48.26 -8.80
CA GLY A 187 -7.35 48.32 -7.52
C GLY A 187 -6.86 47.18 -6.65
N ALA A 188 -5.68 47.37 -6.06
CA ALA A 188 -5.16 46.51 -5.00
C ALA A 188 -6.21 46.39 -3.88
N SER A 189 -6.88 45.24 -3.81
CA SER A 189 -7.74 44.90 -2.69
C SER A 189 -6.92 44.14 -1.66
N SER A 190 -6.78 44.78 -0.52
CA SER A 190 -6.10 44.32 0.68
C SER A 190 -6.54 42.91 1.11
N ALA A 191 -5.56 42.11 1.50
CA ALA A 191 -5.74 40.77 2.03
C ALA A 191 -6.74 40.76 3.20
N SER A 192 -7.85 40.04 3.03
CA SER A 192 -8.83 39.81 4.09
C SER A 192 -8.26 38.87 5.16
N THR A 193 -8.38 39.23 6.43
CA THR A 193 -7.99 38.38 7.55
C THR A 193 -8.86 37.11 7.63
N PRO A 194 -8.28 35.95 7.99
CA PRO A 194 -9.02 34.69 8.04
C PRO A 194 -10.04 34.71 9.19
N SER A 195 -11.32 34.70 8.85
CA SER A 195 -12.44 34.59 9.78
C SER A 195 -12.84 33.13 9.99
N THR A 196 -13.12 32.74 11.24
CA THR A 196 -13.55 31.38 11.58
C THR A 196 -14.94 31.07 11.00
N ARG A 197 -15.30 29.78 10.88
CA ARG A 197 -16.60 29.32 10.33
C ARG A 197 -17.85 29.90 11.03
N ARG A 198 -17.69 30.57 12.17
CA ARG A 198 -18.76 31.22 12.95
C ARG A 198 -18.63 32.76 13.01
N GLY A 199 -17.83 33.37 12.12
CA GLY A 199 -17.73 34.83 11.97
C GLY A 199 -16.96 35.55 13.07
N ARG A 200 -16.18 34.85 13.91
CA ARG A 200 -15.30 35.48 14.91
C ARG A 200 -13.92 35.73 14.32
N GLN A 201 -13.38 36.92 14.59
CA GLN A 201 -12.01 37.30 14.24
C GLN A 201 -11.00 36.40 14.97
N ALA A 202 -10.14 35.73 14.20
CA ALA A 202 -9.11 34.86 14.74
C ALA A 202 -7.92 35.72 15.23
N LYS A 203 -7.69 35.77 16.55
CA LYS A 203 -6.44 36.29 17.10
C LYS A 203 -5.39 35.18 17.00
N THR A 204 -4.36 35.36 16.17
CA THR A 204 -3.21 34.45 16.13
C THR A 204 -2.34 34.66 17.37
N PRO A 205 -1.84 33.59 18.02
CA PRO A 205 -0.95 33.73 19.18
C PRO A 205 0.40 34.34 18.79
N SER A 206 1.02 35.14 19.68
CA SER A 206 2.28 35.85 19.42
C SER A 206 3.46 34.95 19.04
N LYS A 207 3.42 33.68 19.43
CA LYS A 207 4.37 32.63 19.03
C LYS A 207 4.48 32.44 17.50
N TYR A 208 3.42 32.75 16.78
CA TYR A 208 3.31 32.55 15.33
C TYR A 208 3.27 33.86 14.56
N ARG A 209 3.59 34.98 15.24
CA ARG A 209 3.78 36.28 14.61
C ARG A 209 5.25 36.48 14.28
#